data_AF-A0AAE1IXY0-F1
#
_entry.id   AF-A0AAE1IXY0-F1
#
_cell.length_a   1.000
_cell.length_b   1.000
_cell.length_c   1.000
_cell.angle_alpha   90.00
_cell.angle_beta   90.00
_cell.angle_gamma   90.00
#
_symmetry.space_group_name_H-M   'P 1'
#
loop_
_entity.id
_entity.type
_entity.pdbx_description
1 polymer ?
#
loop_
_entity_poly.entity_id
_entity_poly.type
_entity_poly.pdbx_seq_one_letter_code
_entity_poly.pdbx_strand_id
1 'polypeptide(L)'
;MPRIRHGYAHVANNLYQGWTQYAIGGSMEPSLKSEANLFIAPTSGNKEVTWRKGSNGNEEAFEFHSARDVFENGGSFTVTKGGRVPKPNYNAEQGFKVGDASCVRPITSAGALRCSKTSRC
;
A
#
# COMPACT_ATOMS: atom_id res chain seq x y z
N MET A 1 3.54 -0.12 5.23
CA MET A 1 3.78 1.34 5.30
C MET A 1 5.18 1.66 4.80
N PRO A 2 5.46 1.49 3.50
CA PRO A 2 6.78 1.81 2.97
C PRO A 2 6.93 3.30 2.70
N ARG A 3 8.17 3.79 2.83
CA ARG A 3 8.62 5.04 2.22
C ARG A 3 9.65 4.68 1.15
N ILE A 4 9.30 4.89 -0.11
CA ILE A 4 10.05 4.40 -1.27
C ILE A 4 10.97 5.49 -1.79
N ARG A 5 12.18 5.11 -2.18
CA ARG A 5 13.17 5.95 -2.86
C ARG A 5 13.68 5.23 -4.09
N HIS A 6 13.37 5.78 -5.27
CA HIS A 6 13.57 5.11 -6.55
C HIS A 6 12.89 3.73 -6.64
N GLY A 7 12.90 3.18 -7.85
CA GLY A 7 12.43 1.82 -8.11
C GLY A 7 10.92 1.66 -8.00
N TYR A 8 10.49 0.41 -7.84
CA TYR A 8 9.09 0.02 -7.88
C TYR A 8 8.69 -0.80 -6.66
N ALA A 9 7.49 -0.54 -6.14
CA ALA A 9 6.86 -1.39 -5.13
C ALA A 9 5.48 -1.85 -5.57
N HIS A 10 5.19 -3.13 -5.36
CA HIS A 10 3.83 -3.67 -5.41
C HIS A 10 3.37 -3.95 -3.98
N VAL A 11 2.36 -3.21 -3.52
CA VAL A 11 1.80 -3.32 -2.18
C VAL A 11 0.42 -3.93 -2.32
N ALA A 12 0.25 -5.19 -1.89
CA ALA A 12 -0.97 -5.95 -2.11
C ALA A 12 -1.55 -6.53 -0.82
N ASN A 13 -2.88 -6.49 -0.66
CA ASN A 13 -3.64 -7.10 0.44
C ASN A 13 -3.14 -6.83 1.88
N ASN A 14 -2.67 -5.61 2.15
CA ASN A 14 -2.29 -5.18 3.50
C ASN A 14 -3.43 -4.40 4.19
N LEU A 15 -3.50 -4.52 5.52
CA LEU A 15 -4.36 -3.70 6.37
C LEU A 15 -3.55 -2.55 6.95
N TYR A 16 -4.04 -1.32 6.76
CA TYR A 16 -3.46 -0.09 7.29
C TYR A 16 -4.49 0.58 8.20
N GLN A 17 -4.11 0.87 9.44
CA GLN A 17 -5.00 1.52 10.38
C GLN A 17 -4.25 2.58 11.20
N GLY A 18 -4.81 3.79 11.26
CA GLY A 18 -4.40 4.81 12.22
C GLY A 18 -3.01 5.42 11.97
N TRP A 19 -2.65 5.70 10.72
CA TRP A 19 -1.40 6.42 10.43
C TRP A 19 -1.44 7.87 10.96
N THR A 20 -0.30 8.39 11.41
CA THR A 20 -0.20 9.76 11.93
C THR A 20 -0.05 10.80 10.82
N GLN A 21 0.83 10.53 9.85
CA GLN A 21 1.15 11.48 8.76
C GLN A 21 0.65 10.97 7.41
N TYR A 22 1.02 9.74 7.05
CA TYR A 22 0.63 9.05 5.82
C TYR A 22 0.88 7.54 6.00
N ALA A 23 0.27 6.72 5.17
CA ALA A 23 0.49 5.26 5.18
C ALA A 23 1.58 4.83 4.19
N ILE A 24 1.65 5.48 3.02
CA ILE A 24 2.63 5.16 1.97
C ILE A 24 3.29 6.45 1.47
N GLY A 25 4.63 6.47 1.46
CA GLY A 25 5.40 7.64 1.08
C GLY A 25 6.35 7.38 -0.11
N GLY A 26 6.71 8.44 -0.82
CA GLY A 26 7.70 8.38 -1.90
C GLY A 26 8.61 9.61 -1.93
N SER A 27 9.85 9.43 -2.38
CA SER A 27 10.74 10.54 -2.76
C SER A 27 11.69 10.09 -3.87
N MET A 28 12.22 11.02 -4.66
CA MET A 28 13.11 10.72 -5.79
C MET A 28 12.44 9.78 -6.81
N GLU A 29 11.21 10.11 -7.20
CA GLU A 29 10.50 9.53 -8.36
C GLU A 29 10.34 7.99 -8.31
N PRO A 30 9.72 7.41 -7.26
CA PRO A 30 9.38 5.99 -7.25
C PRO A 30 8.05 5.72 -7.96
N SER A 31 7.89 4.47 -8.40
CA SER A 31 6.63 3.92 -8.91
C SER A 31 6.01 2.96 -7.89
N LEU A 32 4.69 3.03 -7.72
CA LEU A 32 3.93 2.25 -6.75
C LEU A 32 2.64 1.75 -7.37
N LYS A 33 2.42 0.45 -7.23
CA LYS A 33 1.10 -0.16 -7.40
C LYS A 33 0.58 -0.61 -6.05
N SER A 34 -0.47 0.05 -5.57
CA SER A 34 -1.29 -0.37 -4.43
C SER A 34 -2.47 -1.19 -4.96
N GLU A 35 -2.60 -2.44 -4.53
CA GLU A 35 -3.65 -3.34 -5.00
C GLU A 35 -4.41 -4.06 -3.87
N ALA A 36 -5.72 -3.83 -3.81
CA ALA A 36 -6.64 -4.50 -2.88
C ALA A 36 -6.21 -4.46 -1.40
N ASN A 37 -5.67 -3.33 -0.97
CA ASN A 37 -5.38 -3.04 0.43
C ASN A 37 -6.61 -2.43 1.12
N LEU A 38 -6.64 -2.51 2.44
CA LEU A 38 -7.63 -1.86 3.28
C LEU A 38 -6.98 -0.73 4.06
N PHE A 39 -7.45 0.50 3.83
CA PHE A 39 -6.97 1.70 4.51
C PHE A 39 -8.05 2.27 5.43
N ILE A 40 -7.82 2.18 6.73
CA ILE A 40 -8.68 2.74 7.77
C ILE A 40 -8.03 4.02 8.28
N ALA A 41 -8.52 5.17 7.80
CA ALA A 41 -7.99 6.47 8.17
C ALA A 41 -8.12 6.72 9.69
N PRO A 42 -7.22 7.51 10.29
CA PRO A 42 -7.34 7.90 11.69
C PRO A 42 -8.63 8.73 11.93
N THR A 43 -9.17 8.68 13.15
CA THR A 43 -10.38 9.44 13.53
C THR A 43 -10.18 10.95 13.41
N SER A 44 -8.97 11.44 13.70
CA SER A 44 -8.56 12.83 13.55
C SER A 44 -7.19 12.91 12.86
N GLY A 45 -6.92 14.04 12.19
CA GLY A 45 -5.66 14.26 11.48
C GLY A 45 -5.75 13.97 9.98
N ASN A 46 -4.63 13.58 9.37
CA ASN A 46 -4.53 13.40 7.93
C ASN A 46 -5.19 12.09 7.45
N LYS A 47 -6.10 12.21 6.49
CA LYS A 47 -6.81 11.07 5.88
C LYS A 47 -6.25 10.66 4.52
N GLU A 48 -5.31 11.43 3.99
CA GLU A 48 -4.61 11.07 2.76
C GLU A 48 -3.62 9.93 3.04
N VAL A 49 -3.75 8.85 2.28
CA VAL A 49 -2.92 7.64 2.38
C VAL A 49 -1.51 7.90 1.87
N THR A 50 -1.38 8.73 0.83
CA THR A 50 -0.12 8.94 0.11
C THR A 50 0.61 10.21 0.52
N TRP A 51 1.94 10.17 0.48
CA TRP A 51 2.78 11.35 0.62
C TRP A 51 3.91 11.34 -0.40
N ARG A 52 4.18 12.49 -1.01
CA ARG A 52 5.22 12.67 -2.03
C ARG A 52 6.19 13.74 -1.58
N LYS A 53 7.49 13.53 -1.78
CA LYS A 53 8.52 14.56 -1.66
C LYS A 53 9.26 14.71 -2.97
N GLY A 54 8.81 15.67 -3.77
CA GLY A 54 9.47 16.06 -5.00
C GLY A 54 10.81 16.74 -4.75
N SER A 55 11.73 16.57 -5.69
CA SER A 55 12.91 17.41 -5.83
C SER A 55 12.47 18.58 -6.74
N ASN A 56 12.31 19.79 -6.19
CA ASN A 56 11.94 21.01 -6.94
C ASN A 56 10.46 21.14 -7.39
N GLY A 57 9.51 20.51 -6.68
CA GLY A 57 8.07 20.73 -6.93
C GLY A 57 7.45 19.89 -8.06
N ASN A 58 8.25 19.10 -8.78
CA ASN A 58 7.74 18.16 -9.79
C ASN A 58 7.21 16.88 -9.13
N GLU A 59 6.07 16.97 -8.47
CA GLU A 59 5.34 15.81 -7.92
C GLU A 59 4.67 14.95 -9.01
N GLU A 60 4.69 15.42 -10.26
CA GLU A 60 4.13 14.71 -11.43
C GLU A 60 4.96 13.49 -11.86
N ALA A 61 6.24 13.43 -11.50
CA ALA A 61 7.11 12.30 -11.83
C ALA A 61 6.85 11.04 -10.97
N PHE A 62 5.98 11.13 -9.97
CA PHE A 62 5.62 9.99 -9.11
C PHE A 62 4.53 9.19 -9.79
N GLU A 63 4.70 7.87 -9.92
CA GLU A 63 3.68 6.99 -10.50
C GLU A 63 2.99 6.17 -9.41
N PHE A 64 2.02 6.77 -8.71
CA PHE A 64 1.27 6.10 -7.65
C PHE A 64 -0.11 5.71 -8.15
N HIS A 65 -0.37 4.41 -8.14
CA HIS A 65 -1.61 3.83 -8.64
C HIS A 65 -2.29 3.04 -7.53
N SER A 66 -3.61 3.18 -7.46
CA SER A 66 -4.48 2.41 -6.58
C SER A 66 -5.42 1.56 -7.44
N ALA A 67 -5.55 0.29 -7.11
CA ALA A 67 -6.41 -0.66 -7.81
C ALA A 67 -7.16 -1.54 -6.80
N ARG A 68 -8.50 -1.46 -6.81
CA ARG A 68 -9.36 -2.24 -5.90
C ARG A 68 -9.09 -2.01 -4.40
N ASP A 69 -8.37 -0.95 -4.03
CA ASP A 69 -8.19 -0.59 -2.63
C ASP A 69 -9.52 -0.13 -2.02
N VAL A 70 -9.70 -0.40 -0.73
CA VAL A 70 -10.86 0.04 0.05
C VAL A 70 -10.40 1.07 1.07
N PHE A 71 -11.13 2.18 1.13
CA PHE A 71 -10.88 3.28 2.05
C PHE A 71 -12.05 3.42 3.02
N GLU A 72 -11.76 3.34 4.31
CA GLU A 72 -12.71 3.53 5.39
C GLU A 72 -12.39 4.83 6.16
N ASN A 73 -13.37 5.32 6.91
CA ASN A 73 -13.26 6.54 7.73
C ASN A 73 -12.85 7.81 6.93
N GLY A 74 -13.23 7.86 5.65
CA GLY A 74 -12.94 8.99 4.76
C GLY A 74 -11.49 9.06 4.30
N GLY A 75 -10.76 7.94 4.33
CA GLY A 75 -9.43 7.84 3.72
C GLY A 75 -9.46 8.13 2.21
N SER A 76 -8.40 8.70 1.69
CA SER A 76 -8.24 8.99 0.27
C SER A 76 -6.87 8.58 -0.24
N PHE A 77 -6.79 8.26 -1.53
CA PHE A 77 -5.53 8.00 -2.22
C PHE A 77 -5.47 8.88 -3.46
N THR A 78 -4.55 9.83 -3.45
CA THR A 78 -4.25 10.66 -4.60
C THR A 78 -3.47 9.81 -5.61
N VAL A 79 -4.08 9.48 -6.74
CA VAL A 79 -3.44 8.75 -7.83
C VAL A 79 -2.76 9.70 -8.81
N THR A 80 -1.72 9.21 -9.48
CA THR A 80 -1.10 9.92 -10.60
C THR A 80 -2.03 9.90 -11.81
N LYS A 81 -2.35 11.08 -12.36
CA LYS A 81 -3.25 11.22 -13.51
C LYS A 81 -2.57 10.74 -14.80
N GLY A 82 -3.32 10.04 -15.65
CA GLY A 82 -2.91 9.73 -17.03
C GLY A 82 -1.84 8.64 -17.21
N GLY A 83 -1.27 8.09 -16.13
CA GLY A 83 -0.24 7.03 -16.19
C GLY A 83 -0.84 5.62 -16.31
N ARG A 84 -0.14 4.71 -17.02
CA ARG A 84 -0.46 3.27 -17.00
C ARG A 84 0.02 2.68 -15.68
N VAL A 85 -0.84 1.92 -15.01
CA VAL A 85 -0.46 1.18 -13.80
C VAL A 85 0.75 0.28 -14.11
N PRO A 86 1.91 0.46 -13.46
CA PRO A 86 3.07 -0.38 -13.70
C PRO A 86 2.71 -1.82 -13.38
N LYS A 87 2.95 -2.73 -14.33
CA LYS A 87 2.81 -4.16 -14.05
C LYS A 87 4.07 -4.63 -13.32
N PRO A 88 3.94 -5.37 -12.21
CA PRO A 88 5.09 -6.03 -11.63
C PRO A 88 5.66 -7.01 -12.66
N ASN A 89 6.97 -6.95 -12.91
CA ASN A 89 7.69 -7.89 -13.77
C ASN A 89 7.96 -9.21 -13.03
N TYR A 90 6.90 -9.86 -12.54
CA TYR A 90 7.01 -11.13 -11.85
C TYR A 90 7.31 -12.27 -12.84
N ASN A 91 8.26 -13.12 -12.49
CA ASN A 91 8.38 -14.43 -13.10
C ASN A 91 7.29 -15.38 -12.54
N ALA A 92 7.23 -16.61 -13.07
CA ALA A 92 6.22 -17.59 -12.66
C ALA A 92 6.28 -17.97 -11.17
N GLU A 93 7.46 -17.92 -10.55
CA GLU A 93 7.68 -18.27 -9.13
C GLU A 93 7.31 -17.11 -8.18
N GLN A 94 7.40 -15.88 -8.67
CA GLN A 94 7.08 -14.66 -7.93
C GLN A 94 5.60 -14.27 -8.05
N GLY A 95 4.89 -14.82 -9.03
CA GLY A 95 3.49 -14.53 -9.27
C GLY A 95 2.61 -15.02 -8.12
N PHE A 96 1.70 -14.18 -7.66
CA PHE A 96 0.71 -14.55 -6.66
C PHE A 96 -0.66 -13.94 -6.98
N LYS A 97 -1.72 -14.60 -6.51
CA LYS A 97 -3.08 -14.09 -6.66
C LYS A 97 -3.35 -13.03 -5.61
N VAL A 98 -3.70 -11.82 -6.06
CA VAL A 98 -4.18 -10.76 -5.17
C VAL A 98 -5.67 -10.98 -4.89
N GLY A 99 -6.01 -11.18 -3.62
CA GLY A 99 -7.38 -11.36 -3.16
C GLY A 99 -8.23 -10.08 -3.29
N ASP A 100 -9.52 -10.21 -2.97
CA ASP A 100 -10.39 -9.05 -2.85
C ASP A 100 -10.09 -8.27 -1.55
N ALA A 101 -10.30 -6.95 -1.56
CA ALA A 101 -10.05 -6.11 -0.40
C ALA A 101 -10.92 -6.50 0.82
N SER A 102 -12.11 -7.07 0.60
CA SER A 102 -12.96 -7.62 1.66
C SER A 102 -12.30 -8.77 2.44
N CYS A 103 -11.38 -9.50 1.80
CA CYS A 103 -10.63 -10.59 2.42
C CYS A 103 -9.42 -10.11 3.22
N VAL A 104 -9.07 -8.82 3.20
CA VAL A 104 -7.86 -8.31 3.88
C VAL A 104 -7.94 -8.58 5.39
N ARG A 105 -9.05 -8.25 6.06
CA ARG A 105 -9.21 -8.47 7.51
C ARG A 105 -8.94 -9.92 7.94
N PRO A 106 -9.54 -10.96 7.32
CA PRO A 106 -9.28 -12.34 7.72
C PRO A 106 -7.87 -12.84 7.36
N ILE A 107 -7.26 -12.39 6.24
CA ILE A 107 -5.92 -12.85 5.85
C ILE A 107 -4.79 -12.10 6.58
N THR A 108 -5.06 -10.93 7.16
CA THR A 108 -4.09 -10.17 7.95
C THR A 108 -4.13 -10.50 9.44
N SER A 109 -4.28 -11.78 9.81
CA SER A 109 -3.96 -12.26 11.15
C SER A 109 -2.43 -12.33 11.31
N ALA A 110 -1.79 -11.15 11.31
CA ALA A 110 -0.35 -11.00 11.23
C ALA A 110 0.31 -10.98 12.62
N GLY A 111 1.55 -11.44 12.69
CA GLY A 111 2.34 -11.48 13.91
C GLY A 111 3.08 -12.81 14.07
N ALA A 112 3.74 -12.99 15.21
CA ALA A 112 4.38 -14.25 15.53
C ALA A 112 3.32 -15.36 15.72
N LEU A 113 3.64 -16.57 15.23
CA LEU A 113 2.84 -17.75 15.52
C LEU A 113 2.77 -17.94 17.04
N ARG A 114 1.56 -18.18 17.55
CA ARG A 114 1.36 -18.52 18.96
C ARG A 114 1.62 -20.01 19.13
N CYS A 115 2.82 -20.34 19.59
CA CYS A 115 3.25 -21.72 19.79
C CYS A 115 3.06 -22.13 21.25
N SER A 116 2.46 -23.30 21.47
CA SER A 116 2.47 -23.96 22.78
C SER A 116 3.60 -24.98 22.83
N LYS A 117 3.93 -25.48 24.03
CA LYS A 117 4.88 -26.59 24.21
C LYS A 117 4.50 -27.86 23.44
N THR A 118 3.25 -27.98 22.98
CA THR A 118 2.71 -29.15 22.29
C THR A 118 2.55 -28.96 20.78
N SER A 119 2.74 -27.75 20.24
CA SER A 119 2.58 -27.47 18.81
C SER A 119 3.94 -27.29 18.12
N ARG A 120 4.14 -27.95 16.98
CA ARG A 120 5.23 -27.61 16.07
C ARG A 120 4.83 -26.38 15.26
N CYS A 121 5.46 -25.27 15.59
CA CYS A 121 5.76 -24.18 14.68
C CYS A 121 7.21 -24.38 14.20
#